data_AF-A0A7W6CA15-F1
#
_entry.id   AF-A0A7W6CA15-F1
#
_cell.length_a   1.000
_cell.length_b   1.000
_cell.length_c   1.000
_cell.angle_alpha   90.00
_cell.angle_beta   90.00
_cell.angle_gamma   90.00
#
_symmetry.space_group_name_H-M   'P 1'
#
loop_
_entity.id
_entity.type
_entity.pdbx_description
1 polymer ?
#
loop_
_entity_poly.entity_id
_entity_poly.type
_entity_poly.pdbx_seq_one_letter_code
_entity_poly.pdbx_strand_id
1 'polypeptide(L)' 'MIKATFIPYSELACTKCDGIGRAIKRINRRRDGTVSSVVYDLKNDCRPCKGTGLSCMEVSRG' A
#
# COMPACT_ATOMS: atom_id res chain seq x y z
N MET A 1 -18.64 -20.07 18.62
CA MET A 1 -17.57 -20.47 17.67
C MET A 1 -17.13 -19.22 16.93
N ILE A 2 -15.94 -18.70 17.22
CA ILE A 2 -15.37 -17.55 16.47
C ILE A 2 -14.70 -18.13 15.22
N LYS A 3 -15.31 -17.92 14.04
CA LYS A 3 -14.66 -18.22 12.76
C LYS A 3 -13.61 -17.14 12.52
N ALA A 4 -12.33 -17.46 12.76
CA ALA A 4 -11.23 -16.64 12.32
C ALA A 4 -11.01 -16.90 10.83
N THR A 5 -11.48 -16.01 9.96
CA THR A 5 -11.17 -16.05 8.53
C THR A 5 -9.79 -15.44 8.34
N PHE A 6 -8.83 -16.23 7.88
CA PHE A 6 -7.51 -15.70 7.51
C PHE A 6 -7.66 -14.86 6.23
N ILE A 7 -7.64 -13.54 6.37
CA ILE A 7 -7.59 -12.62 5.23
C ILE A 7 -6.11 -12.43 4.90
N PRO A 8 -5.63 -12.83 3.70
CA PRO A 8 -4.24 -12.60 3.34
C PRO A 8 -3.97 -11.09 3.31
N TYR A 9 -2.89 -10.67 3.97
CA TYR A 9 -2.50 -9.26 4.16
C TYR A 9 -2.37 -8.48 2.83
N SER A 10 -2.27 -9.19 1.69
CA SER A 10 -2.23 -8.64 0.34
C SER A 10 -3.56 -8.03 -0.15
N GLU A 11 -4.72 -8.53 0.30
CA GLU A 11 -6.03 -7.96 -0.09
C GLU A 11 -6.29 -6.62 0.59
N LEU A 12 -5.55 -6.35 1.65
CA LEU A 12 -5.62 -5.15 2.48
C LEU A 12 -4.48 -4.17 2.22
N ALA A 13 -3.60 -4.43 1.26
CA ALA A 13 -2.48 -3.56 0.99
C ALA A 13 -2.93 -2.28 0.25
N CYS A 14 -2.41 -1.13 0.66
CA CYS A 14 -2.65 0.12 -0.04
C CYS A 14 -1.98 0.09 -1.42
N THR A 15 -2.77 0.11 -2.49
CA THR A 15 -2.29 0.07 -3.89
C THR A 15 -1.53 1.34 -4.31
N LYS A 16 -1.56 2.40 -3.50
CA LYS A 16 -0.86 3.66 -3.79
C LYS A 16 0.57 3.70 -3.24
N CYS A 17 0.89 2.83 -2.29
CA CYS A 17 2.24 2.69 -1.72
C CYS A 17 2.69 1.23 -1.62
N ASP A 18 2.01 0.31 -2.32
CA ASP A 18 2.27 -1.12 -2.33
C ASP A 18 2.41 -1.74 -0.93
N GLY A 19 1.61 -1.28 0.03
CA GLY A 19 1.67 -1.79 1.41
C GLY A 19 2.70 -1.13 2.33
N ILE A 20 3.55 -0.23 1.82
CA ILE A 20 4.69 0.32 2.58
C ILE A 20 4.29 1.44 3.55
N GLY A 21 3.19 2.15 3.27
CA GLY A 21 2.75 3.29 4.08
C GLY A 21 3.47 4.60 3.80
N ARG A 22 4.50 4.61 2.94
CA ARG A 22 5.27 5.81 2.60
C ARG A 22 4.88 6.38 1.24
N ALA A 23 5.02 7.69 1.08
CA ALA A 23 4.78 8.33 -0.21
C ALA A 23 5.83 7.87 -1.23
N ILE A 24 5.43 7.68 -2.49
CA ILE A 24 6.38 7.38 -3.57
C ILE A 24 7.07 8.67 -3.98
N LYS A 25 8.40 8.70 -3.87
CA LYS A 25 9.23 9.83 -4.30
C LYS A 25 9.63 9.70 -5.77
N ARG A 26 9.96 8.48 -6.21
CA ARG A 26 10.41 8.23 -7.59
C ARG A 26 10.11 6.78 -8.00
N ILE A 27 9.69 6.60 -9.25
CA ILE A 27 9.62 5.28 -9.89
C ILE A 27 10.70 5.25 -10.97
N ASN A 28 11.68 4.38 -10.80
CA ASN A 28 12.69 4.13 -11.83
C ASN A 28 12.13 3.08 -12.80
N ARG A 29 12.22 3.37 -14.09
CA ARG A 29 11.77 2.47 -15.15
C ARG A 29 12.96 2.02 -15.99
N ARG A 30 12.89 0.78 -16.47
CA ARG A 30 13.82 0.21 -17.44
C ARG A 30 13.51 0.74 -18.85
N ARG A 31 14.40 0.47 -19.79
CA ARG A 31 14.26 0.89 -21.20
C ARG A 31 13.08 0.21 -21.91
N ASP A 32 12.65 -0.95 -21.42
CA ASP A 32 11.46 -1.68 -21.88
C ASP A 32 10.14 -1.15 -21.28
N GLY A 33 10.19 -0.13 -20.41
CA GLY A 33 9.02 0.45 -19.75
C GLY A 33 8.63 -0.20 -18.43
N THR A 34 9.25 -1.32 -18.05
CA THR A 34 8.97 -2.00 -16.77
C THR A 34 9.57 -1.24 -15.58
N VAL A 35 9.00 -1.41 -14.38
CA VAL A 35 9.52 -0.78 -13.16
C VAL A 35 10.77 -1.52 -12.70
N SER A 36 11.90 -0.81 -12.56
CA SER A 36 13.13 -1.37 -11.98
C SER A 36 13.16 -1.24 -10.46
N SER A 37 12.76 -0.09 -9.94
CA SER A 37 12.69 0.16 -8.50
C SER A 37 11.78 1.32 -8.17
N VAL A 38 11.24 1.30 -6.94
CA VAL A 38 10.45 2.39 -6.37
C VAL A 38 11.22 2.97 -5.19
N VAL A 39 11.41 4.28 -5.19
CA VAL A 39 12.04 5.01 -4.09
C VAL A 39 10.95 5.70 -3.29
N TYR A 40 10.84 5.35 -2.02
CA TYR A 40 9.89 5.93 -1.08
C TYR A 40 10.48 7.14 -0.37
N ASP A 41 9.62 8.08 0.01
CA ASP A 41 9.97 9.20 0.86
C ASP A 41 9.98 8.75 2.33
N LEU A 42 11.11 8.97 3.01
CA LEU A 42 11.27 8.63 4.43
C LEU A 42 10.63 9.66 5.37
N LYS A 43 10.33 10.87 4.88
CA LYS A 43 9.73 11.95 5.65
C LYS A 43 8.23 12.06 5.47
N ASN A 44 7.72 11.62 4.32
CA ASN A 44 6.32 11.79 3.95
C ASN A 44 5.59 10.45 3.89
N ASP A 45 4.45 10.39 4.58
CA ASP A 45 3.58 9.23 4.55
C ASP A 45 2.67 9.21 3.32
N CYS A 46 2.26 8.02 2.93
CA CYS A 46 1.28 7.83 1.87
C CYS A 46 -0.06 8.42 2.34
N ARG A 47 -0.48 9.54 1.74
CA ARG A 47 -1.72 10.23 2.09
C ARG A 47 -2.97 9.33 2.04
N PRO A 48 -3.16 8.50 1.00
CA PRO A 48 -4.30 7.57 0.92
C PRO A 48 -4.48 6.66 2.12
N CYS A 49 -3.40 6.06 2.64
CA CYS A 49 -3.46 5.16 3.79
C CYS A 49 -2.99 5.80 5.10
N LYS A 50 -2.67 7.10 5.09
CA LYS A 50 -2.16 7.86 6.25
C LYS A 50 -1.00 7.15 6.99
N GLY A 51 -0.06 6.57 6.25
CA GLY A 51 1.09 5.89 6.88
C GLY A 51 0.88 4.42 7.23
N THR A 52 -0.35 3.90 7.19
CA THR A 52 -0.64 2.52 7.66
C THR A 52 -0.19 1.42 6.70
N GLY A 53 0.00 1.74 5.43
CA GLY A 53 0.24 0.75 4.38
C GLY A 53 -0.99 -0.07 4.02
N LEU A 54 -2.13 0.13 4.70
CA LEU A 54 -3.34 -0.65 4.45
C LEU A 54 -4.33 0.14 3.59
N SER A 55 -5.01 -0.52 2.68
CA SER A 55 -6.22 0.02 2.06
C SER A 55 -7.21 0.26 3.19
N CYS A 56 -7.71 1.49 3.31
CA CYS A 56 -8.74 1.81 4.27
C CYS A 56 -9.94 0.92 3.96
N MET A 57 -10.14 -0.16 4.72
CA MET A 57 -11.44 -0.83 4.75
C MET A 57 -12.40 0.21 5.30
N GLU A 58 -13.19 0.83 4.44
CA GLU A 58 -14.43 1.45 4.89
C GLU A 58 -15.26 0.31 5.47
N VAL A 59 -15.25 0.22 6.81
CA VAL A 59 -16.16 -0.67 7.53
C VAL A 59 -17.56 -0.16 7.18
N SER A 60 -18.19 -0.79 6.20
CA SER A 60 -19.61 -0.59 5.94
C SER A 60 -20.33 -1.15 7.17
N ARG A 61 -20.63 -0.26 8.13
CA ARG A 61 -21.56 -0.57 9.23
C ARG A 61 -22.95 -0.58 8.62
N GLY A 62 -23.33 -1.73 8.06
CA GLY A 62 -24.72 -2.10 7.77
C GLY A 62 -25.28 -2.86 8.95
#